data_AF-R6HLX7-F1
#
_entry.id   AF-R6HLX7-F1
#
_cell.length_a   1.000
_cell.length_b   1.000
_cell.length_c   1.000
_cell.angle_alpha   90.00
_cell.angle_beta   90.00
_cell.angle_gamma   90.00
#
_symmetry.space_group_name_H-M   'P 1'
#
loop_
_entity.id
_entity.type
_entity.pdbx_description
1 polymer ?
#
loop_
_entity_poly.entity_id
_entity_poly.type
_entity_poly.pdbx_seq_one_letter_code
_entity_poly.pdbx_strand_id
1 'polypeptide(L)'
;MCAVRKGNALGESSTVKGVWDMPELRTREVEDLLEVFAGLTRPDDVFALLEDLFTVREIKDTSQRLDVARMLRKGSSYAVIERATGASATTIARVSKALNYGAGGYGLAFEVLDAKEAEDGKAAESENPATEGEN
;
A
#
# COMPACT_ATOMS: atom_id res chain seq x y z
N MET A 1 25.57 42.74 8.46
CA MET A 1 24.32 43.07 7.75
C MET A 1 23.64 41.78 7.37
N CYS A 2 22.46 41.56 7.93
CA CYS A 2 21.62 40.38 7.73
C CYS A 2 20.93 40.49 6.36
N ALA A 3 21.15 39.54 5.45
CA ALA A 3 20.41 39.45 4.19
C ALA A 3 19.47 38.24 4.27
N VAL A 4 18.20 38.57 4.47
CA VAL A 4 17.04 37.69 4.58
C VAL A 4 16.34 37.57 3.22
N ARG A 5 15.77 36.38 2.94
CA ARG A 5 14.84 35.99 1.84
C ARG A 5 15.50 35.81 0.46
N LYS A 6 15.14 34.80 -0.35
CA LYS A 6 13.84 34.11 -0.50
C LYS A 6 14.04 32.61 -0.70
N GLY A 7 13.16 31.84 -0.08
CA GLY A 7 12.93 30.45 -0.43
C GLY A 7 12.02 30.30 -1.65
N ASN A 8 11.73 29.03 -1.91
CA ASN A 8 10.72 28.46 -2.78
C ASN A 8 11.11 28.25 -4.25
N ALA A 9 11.63 27.06 -4.54
CA ALA A 9 11.22 26.30 -5.71
C ALA A 9 10.70 24.96 -5.17
N LEU A 10 9.38 24.89 -5.00
CA LEU A 10 8.65 23.64 -4.82
C LEU A 10 9.10 22.69 -5.92
N GLY A 11 9.60 21.53 -5.52
CA GLY A 11 9.80 20.42 -6.43
C GLY A 11 8.47 20.16 -7.12
N GLU A 12 8.44 20.32 -8.43
CA GLU A 12 7.35 19.87 -9.28
C GLU A 12 7.31 18.35 -9.14
N SER A 13 6.53 17.88 -8.16
CA SER A 13 6.10 16.49 -8.11
C SER A 13 5.37 16.24 -9.41
N SER A 14 6.02 15.48 -10.29
CA SER A 14 5.50 15.10 -11.58
C SER A 14 4.30 14.20 -11.36
N THR A 15 3.15 14.80 -11.07
CA THR A 15 1.87 14.13 -11.13
C THR A 15 1.62 13.85 -12.61
N VAL A 16 2.02 12.65 -13.05
CA VAL A 16 1.39 12.01 -14.19
C VAL A 16 -0.10 11.99 -13.87
N LYS A 17 -0.82 12.98 -14.41
CA LYS A 17 -2.27 13.09 -14.30
C LYS A 17 -2.86 11.89 -15.03
N GLY A 18 -3.03 10.79 -14.30
CA GLY A 18 -3.47 9.51 -14.82
C GLY A 18 -4.87 9.62 -15.42
N VAL A 19 -5.12 8.83 -16.45
CA VAL A 19 -6.39 8.71 -17.22
C VAL A 19 -7.57 8.19 -16.37
N TRP A 20 -7.41 8.08 -15.05
CA TRP A 20 -8.32 7.42 -14.11
C TRP A 20 -8.70 8.30 -12.92
N ASP A 21 -8.56 9.62 -13.06
CA ASP A 21 -9.26 10.54 -12.17
C ASP A 21 -10.76 10.35 -12.45
N MET A 22 -11.48 9.75 -11.51
CA MET A 22 -12.93 9.53 -11.57
C MET A 22 -13.60 10.55 -10.63
N PRO A 23 -13.59 11.84 -10.97
CA PRO A 23 -14.08 12.90 -10.08
C PRO A 23 -15.56 12.74 -9.75
N GLU A 24 -16.33 12.04 -10.59
CA GLU A 24 -17.74 11.77 -10.38
C GLU A 24 -18.01 10.88 -9.16
N LEU A 25 -17.00 10.13 -8.69
CA LEU A 25 -17.13 9.29 -7.49
C LEU A 25 -16.83 10.04 -6.19
N ARG A 26 -16.33 11.29 -6.24
CA ARG A 26 -16.01 12.11 -5.05
C ARG A 26 -17.29 12.77 -4.50
N THR A 27 -18.26 11.96 -4.07
CA THR A 27 -19.50 12.42 -3.41
C THR A 27 -19.28 12.64 -1.92
N ARG A 28 -20.23 13.31 -1.24
CA ARG A 28 -20.19 13.52 0.22
C ARG A 28 -20.02 12.21 1.00
N GLU A 29 -20.77 11.17 0.60
CA GLU A 29 -20.71 9.84 1.24
C GLU A 29 -19.34 9.18 1.04
N VAL A 30 -18.70 9.39 -0.11
CA VAL A 30 -17.36 8.86 -0.38
C VAL A 30 -16.30 9.63 0.39
N GLU A 31 -16.40 10.96 0.48
CA GLU A 31 -15.50 11.74 1.33
C GLU A 31 -15.58 11.30 2.79
N ASP A 32 -16.78 11.15 3.35
CA ASP A 32 -16.96 10.69 4.73
C ASP A 32 -16.31 9.31 4.95
N LEU A 33 -16.47 8.38 4.00
CA LEU A 33 -15.84 7.06 4.08
C LEU A 33 -14.30 7.14 4.02
N LEU A 34 -13.75 8.01 3.16
CA LEU A 34 -12.31 8.23 3.04
C LEU A 34 -11.73 8.86 4.32
N GLU A 35 -12.44 9.82 4.93
CA GLU A 35 -12.05 10.41 6.21
C GLU A 35 -11.98 9.36 7.32
N VAL A 36 -12.96 8.46 7.39
CA VAL A 36 -12.95 7.34 8.36
C VAL A 36 -11.75 6.42 8.11
N PHE A 37 -11.50 5.99 6.87
CA PHE A 37 -10.34 5.14 6.56
C PHE A 37 -9.01 5.81 6.88
N ALA A 38 -8.88 7.13 6.64
CA ALA A 38 -7.67 7.88 6.94
C ALA A 38 -7.47 8.13 8.45
N GLY A 39 -8.56 8.15 9.23
CA GLY A 39 -8.53 8.38 10.67
C GLY A 39 -8.29 7.13 11.52
N LEU A 40 -8.59 5.93 11.02
CA LEU A 40 -8.37 4.68 11.74
C LEU A 40 -6.88 4.27 11.73
N THR A 41 -6.26 4.17 12.90
CA THR A 41 -4.82 3.87 13.03
C THR A 41 -4.53 2.42 13.46
N ARG A 42 -5.50 1.74 14.05
CA ARG A 42 -5.34 0.37 14.55
C ARG A 42 -5.83 -0.65 13.51
N PRO A 43 -5.01 -1.64 13.13
CA PRO A 43 -5.41 -2.67 12.15
C PRO A 43 -6.71 -3.41 12.51
N ASP A 44 -6.93 -3.71 13.79
CA ASP A 44 -8.14 -4.42 14.24
C ASP A 44 -9.41 -3.58 14.03
N ASP A 45 -9.32 -2.26 14.24
CA ASP A 45 -10.45 -1.35 14.07
C ASP A 45 -10.78 -1.17 12.58
N VAL A 46 -9.75 -1.14 11.72
CA VAL A 46 -9.94 -1.17 10.25
C VAL A 46 -10.57 -2.50 9.81
N PHE A 47 -10.11 -3.63 10.36
CA PHE A 47 -10.64 -4.94 10.00
C PHE A 47 -12.11 -5.09 10.40
N ALA A 48 -12.51 -4.65 11.60
CA ALA A 48 -13.91 -4.65 12.02
C ALA A 48 -14.80 -3.83 11.07
N LEU A 49 -14.34 -2.64 10.65
CA LEU A 49 -15.07 -1.84 9.65
C LEU A 49 -15.18 -2.57 8.29
N LEU A 50 -14.13 -3.26 7.87
CA LEU A 50 -14.17 -4.04 6.62
C LEU A 50 -15.17 -5.20 6.71
N GLU A 51 -15.29 -5.87 7.85
CA GLU A 51 -16.30 -6.94 8.06
C GLU A 51 -17.74 -6.42 7.98
N ASP A 52 -17.98 -5.19 8.43
CA ASP A 52 -19.30 -4.55 8.34
C ASP A 52 -19.63 -4.08 6.90
N LEU A 53 -18.63 -3.57 6.17
CA LEU A 53 -18.83 -2.97 4.84
C LEU A 53 -18.75 -3.96 3.67
N PHE A 54 -17.92 -4.99 3.80
CA PHE A 54 -17.59 -5.90 2.70
C PHE A 54 -17.99 -7.32 3.01
N THR A 55 -18.34 -8.06 1.97
CA THR A 55 -18.45 -9.51 2.07
C THR A 55 -17.07 -10.16 2.24
N VAL A 56 -17.05 -11.35 2.82
CA VAL A 56 -15.82 -12.18 2.93
C VAL A 56 -15.12 -12.37 1.58
N ARG A 57 -15.88 -12.46 0.49
CA ARG A 57 -15.31 -12.61 -0.86
C ARG A 57 -14.61 -11.33 -1.30
N GLU A 58 -15.20 -10.17 -1.08
CA GLU A 58 -14.60 -8.90 -1.49
C GLU A 58 -13.32 -8.60 -0.71
N ILE A 59 -13.27 -8.92 0.59
CA ILE A 59 -12.03 -8.81 1.39
C ILE A 59 -10.94 -9.73 0.83
N LYS A 60 -11.27 -10.98 0.50
CA LYS A 60 -10.32 -11.93 -0.11
C LYS A 60 -9.85 -11.47 -1.49
N ASP A 61 -10.75 -11.00 -2.33
CA ASP A 61 -10.42 -10.57 -3.69
C ASP A 61 -9.55 -9.29 -3.68
N THR A 62 -9.82 -8.35 -2.78
CA THR A 62 -9.04 -7.10 -2.66
C THR A 62 -7.66 -7.36 -2.05
N SER A 63 -7.57 -8.21 -1.02
CA SER A 63 -6.28 -8.62 -0.43
C SER A 63 -5.41 -9.41 -1.44
N GLN A 64 -6.00 -10.34 -2.20
CA GLN A 64 -5.29 -11.06 -3.26
C GLN A 64 -4.73 -10.10 -4.32
N ARG A 65 -5.46 -9.05 -4.69
CA ARG A 65 -4.96 -8.04 -5.65
C ARG A 65 -3.76 -7.26 -5.13
N LEU A 66 -3.73 -6.93 -3.83
CA LEU A 66 -2.58 -6.27 -3.22
C LEU A 66 -1.33 -7.18 -3.26
N ASP A 67 -1.50 -8.47 -2.98
CA ASP A 67 -0.40 -9.43 -3.04
C ASP A 67 0.12 -9.64 -4.47
N VAL A 68 -0.80 -9.78 -5.44
CA VAL A 68 -0.46 -9.80 -6.87
C VAL A 68 0.36 -8.55 -7.25
N ALA A 69 -0.08 -7.36 -6.84
CA ALA A 69 0.63 -6.11 -7.13
C ALA A 69 2.04 -6.11 -6.51
N ARG A 70 2.18 -6.61 -5.27
CA ARG A 70 3.47 -6.74 -4.58
C ARG A 70 4.42 -7.66 -5.34
N MET A 71 3.93 -8.81 -5.81
CA MET A 71 4.74 -9.76 -6.58
C MET A 71 5.12 -9.22 -7.96
N LEU A 72 4.21 -8.51 -8.63
CA LEU A 72 4.50 -7.82 -9.89
C LEU A 72 5.59 -6.76 -9.70
N ARG A 73 5.53 -5.96 -8.63
CA ARG A 73 6.58 -4.99 -8.26
C ARG A 73 7.94 -5.66 -8.08
N LYS A 74 7.97 -6.88 -7.52
CA LYS A 74 9.18 -7.70 -7.34
C LYS A 74 9.67 -8.38 -8.64
N GLY A 75 9.02 -8.16 -9.78
CA GLY A 75 9.41 -8.75 -11.07
C GLY A 75 9.02 -10.23 -11.23
N SER A 76 8.07 -10.73 -10.43
CA SER A 76 7.62 -12.13 -10.54
C SER A 76 6.87 -12.36 -11.86
N SER A 77 7.06 -13.54 -12.46
CA SER A 77 6.32 -13.93 -13.67
C SER A 77 4.87 -14.28 -13.35
N TYR A 78 3.98 -14.17 -14.34
CA TYR A 78 2.55 -14.45 -14.17
C TYR A 78 2.32 -15.88 -13.63
N ALA A 79 3.02 -16.88 -14.15
CA ALA A 79 2.89 -18.26 -13.70
C ALA A 79 3.31 -18.48 -12.23
N VAL A 80 4.24 -17.68 -11.71
CA VAL A 80 4.62 -17.71 -10.29
C VAL A 80 3.52 -17.06 -9.46
N ILE A 81 3.00 -15.92 -9.91
CA ILE A 81 1.93 -15.19 -9.23
C ILE A 81 0.64 -16.01 -9.17
N GLU A 82 0.23 -16.66 -10.26
CA GLU A 82 -0.95 -17.52 -10.29
C GLU A 82 -0.85 -18.66 -9.27
N ARG A 83 0.32 -19.32 -9.20
CA ARG A 83 0.54 -20.41 -8.25
C ARG A 83 0.57 -19.95 -6.79
N ALA A 84 1.16 -18.78 -6.53
CA ALA A 84 1.31 -18.28 -5.17
C ALA A 84 0.00 -17.68 -4.63
N THR A 85 -0.71 -16.91 -5.47
CA THR A 85 -1.87 -16.13 -5.04
C THR A 85 -3.21 -16.81 -5.35
N GLY A 86 -3.25 -17.72 -6.32
CA GLY A 86 -4.48 -18.29 -6.86
C GLY A 86 -5.26 -17.31 -7.75
N ALA A 87 -4.69 -16.15 -8.10
CA ALA A 87 -5.32 -15.19 -8.99
C ALA A 87 -5.34 -15.71 -10.44
N SER A 88 -6.40 -15.38 -11.18
CA SER A 88 -6.47 -15.69 -12.62
C SER A 88 -5.56 -14.78 -13.46
N ALA A 89 -5.14 -15.23 -14.63
CA ALA A 89 -4.43 -14.40 -15.62
C ALA A 89 -5.13 -13.05 -15.89
N THR A 90 -6.46 -13.07 -15.98
CA THR A 90 -7.29 -11.86 -16.16
C THR A 90 -7.17 -10.91 -14.97
N THR A 91 -7.17 -11.43 -13.75
CA THR A 91 -6.98 -10.64 -12.52
C THR A 91 -5.59 -10.01 -12.52
N ILE A 92 -4.54 -10.79 -12.79
CA ILE A 92 -3.16 -10.31 -12.81
C ILE A 92 -2.98 -9.23 -13.88
N ALA A 93 -3.54 -9.41 -15.08
CA ALA A 93 -3.50 -8.40 -16.13
C ALA A 93 -4.16 -7.08 -15.72
N ARG A 94 -5.32 -7.13 -15.03
CA ARG A 94 -5.99 -5.93 -14.52
C ARG A 94 -5.16 -5.22 -13.45
N VAL A 95 -4.58 -5.97 -12.51
CA VAL A 95 -3.71 -5.41 -11.47
C VAL A 95 -2.46 -4.80 -12.08
N SER A 96 -1.80 -5.48 -13.01
CA SER A 96 -0.63 -4.97 -13.73
C SER A 96 -0.94 -3.66 -14.45
N LYS A 97 -2.10 -3.55 -15.11
CA LYS A 97 -2.53 -2.30 -15.75
C LYS A 97 -2.74 -1.18 -14.74
N ALA A 98 -3.42 -1.46 -13.63
CA ALA A 98 -3.65 -0.48 -12.57
C ALA A 98 -2.36 -0.06 -11.84
N LEU A 99 -1.40 -0.97 -11.70
CA LEU A 99 -0.10 -0.68 -11.10
C LEU A 99 0.73 0.26 -11.97
N ASN A 100 0.77 0.02 -13.29
CA ASN A 100 1.60 0.80 -14.21
C ASN A 100 0.95 2.12 -14.67
N TYR A 101 -0.38 2.17 -14.75
CA TYR A 101 -1.09 3.28 -15.38
C TYR A 101 -2.27 3.81 -14.56
N GLY A 102 -2.50 3.32 -13.34
CA GLY A 102 -3.63 3.72 -12.49
C GLY A 102 -3.40 5.02 -11.71
N ALA A 103 -4.16 5.19 -10.64
CA ALA A 103 -4.11 6.38 -9.78
C ALA A 103 -2.88 6.46 -8.84
N GLY A 104 -1.97 5.48 -8.90
CA GLY A 104 -0.76 5.45 -8.05
C GLY A 104 -0.96 4.89 -6.64
N GLY A 105 -2.18 4.54 -6.23
CA GLY A 105 -2.46 4.06 -4.86
C GLY A 105 -1.67 2.82 -4.41
N TYR A 106 -1.27 1.93 -5.34
CA TYR A 106 -0.40 0.80 -4.99
C TYR A 106 0.97 1.27 -4.49
N GLY A 107 1.52 2.36 -5.03
CA GLY A 107 2.79 2.94 -4.57
C GLY A 107 2.71 3.33 -3.09
N LEU A 108 1.68 4.10 -2.71
CA LEU A 108 1.44 4.50 -1.32
C LEU A 108 1.25 3.29 -0.40
N ALA A 109 0.49 2.28 -0.84
CA ALA A 109 0.29 1.07 -0.06
C ALA A 109 1.62 0.33 0.19
N PHE A 110 2.54 0.36 -0.78
CA PHE A 110 3.85 -0.24 -0.59
C PHE A 110 4.74 0.54 0.36
N GLU A 111 4.72 1.87 0.34
CA GLU A 111 5.47 2.68 1.30
C GLU A 111 5.09 2.32 2.75
N VAL A 112 3.79 2.12 3.02
CA VAL A 112 3.30 1.69 4.34
C VAL A 112 3.83 0.30 4.71
N LEU A 113 3.82 -0.64 3.76
CA LEU A 113 4.29 -2.01 3.99
C LEU A 113 5.81 -2.05 4.21
N ASP A 114 6.57 -1.33 3.39
CA ASP A 114 8.03 -1.28 3.45
C ASP A 114 8.47 -0.59 4.76
N ALA A 115 7.75 0.45 5.22
CA ALA A 115 7.99 1.08 6.52
C ALA A 115 7.75 0.12 7.69
N LYS A 116 6.67 -0.67 7.64
CA LYS A 116 6.38 -1.68 8.65
C LYS A 116 7.46 -2.77 8.71
N GLU A 117 7.91 -3.27 7.55
CA GLU A 117 9.01 -4.25 7.48
C GLU A 117 10.31 -3.70 8.09
N ALA A 118 10.58 -2.40 7.96
CA ALA A 118 11.76 -1.75 8.57
C ALA A 118 11.64 -1.58 10.10
N GLU A 119 10.43 -1.40 10.64
CA GLU A 119 10.19 -1.35 12.08
C GLU A 119 10.28 -2.74 12.72
N ASP A 120 9.69 -3.75 12.09
CA ASP A 120 9.75 -5.15 12.54
C ASP A 120 11.21 -5.69 12.50
N GLY A 121 12.01 -5.24 11.53
CA GLY A 121 13.44 -5.59 11.44
C GLY A 121 14.31 -5.02 12.57
N LYS A 122 13.93 -3.89 13.18
CA LYS A 122 14.64 -3.32 14.33
C LYS A 122 14.36 -4.05 15.65
N ALA A 123 13.20 -4.70 15.78
CA ALA A 123 12.88 -5.48 16.97
C ALA A 123 13.76 -6.74 17.08
N ALA A 124 14.11 -7.36 15.93
CA ALA A 124 14.93 -8.56 15.86
C ALA A 124 16.43 -8.34 16.19
N GLU A 125 16.92 -7.10 16.20
CA GLU A 125 18.33 -6.77 16.50
C GLU A 125 18.59 -6.49 18.00
N SER A 126 17.55 -6.48 18.84
CA SER A 126 17.66 -6.19 20.29
C SER A 126 17.72 -7.42 21.20
N GLU A 127 17.58 -8.63 20.67
CA GLU A 127 17.78 -9.88 21.39
C GLU A 127 19.08 -10.56 20.95
N ASN A 128 20.22 -9.98 21.31
CA ASN A 128 21.46 -10.74 21.37
C ASN A 128 21.97 -10.76 22.81
N PRO A 129 21.62 -11.77 23.63
CA PRO A 129 22.40 -12.05 24.83
C PRO A 129 23.72 -12.70 24.38
N ALA A 130 24.65 -11.86 23.94
CA ALA A 130 26.05 -12.17 24.01
C ALA A 130 26.43 -12.25 25.49
N THR A 131 26.62 -13.46 26.01
CA THR A 131 27.85 -13.86 26.70
C THR A 131 27.89 -15.38 26.78
N GLU A 132 28.66 -15.97 25.89
CA GLU A 132 29.46 -17.15 26.23
C GLU A 132 30.31 -16.79 27.47
N GLY A 133 30.30 -17.67 28.46
CA GLY A 133 31.12 -17.56 29.65
C GLY A 133 31.53 -18.96 30.09
N GLU A 134 32.76 -19.31 29.75
CA GLU A 134 33.48 -20.53 30.09
C GLU A 134 33.45 -20.85 31.59
N ASN A 135 33.09 -22.10 31.93
CA ASN A 135 33.76 -23.05 32.85
C ASN A 135 32.78 -24.07 33.46
#